data_AF-A0A9W3P796-F1
#
_entry.id   AF-A0A9W3P796-F1
#
_cell.length_a   1.000
_cell.length_b   1.000
_cell.length_c   1.000
_cell.angle_alpha   90.00
_cell.angle_beta   90.00
_cell.angle_gamma   90.00
#
_symmetry.space_group_name_H-M   'P 1'
#
loop_
_entity.id
_entity.type
_entity.pdbx_description
1 polymer ?
#
loop_
_entity_poly.entity_id
_entity_poly.type
_entity_poly.pdbx_seq_one_letter_code
_entity_poly.pdbx_strand_id
1 'polypeptide(L)'
;MTYDTKGIWRCYEIKVSLADFRSKAKKTFCGHFNYFVMPKELFEKVKDEIPSHVGVYVNGMCVKKAKKQKLLVEEKVLKDSLIRSLSRESDKLFQSASPAIVSSLRKQLSTTRKELDDYRKRYRELKKGRFA
;
A
#
# COMPACT_ATOMS: atom_id res chain seq x y z
N MET A 1 1.77 4.07 8.92
CA MET A 1 1.48 3.43 10.22
C MET A 1 2.59 2.44 10.53
N THR A 2 2.94 2.22 11.80
CA THR A 2 3.88 1.16 12.22
C THR A 2 3.32 0.36 13.40
N TYR A 3 3.76 -0.89 13.52
CA TYR A 3 3.41 -1.84 14.58
C TYR A 3 4.68 -2.52 15.10
N ASP A 4 4.86 -2.61 16.41
CA ASP A 4 6.02 -3.28 17.02
C ASP A 4 5.67 -4.56 17.79
N THR A 5 6.69 -5.32 18.20
CA THR A 5 6.54 -6.60 18.91
C THR A 5 5.89 -6.47 20.28
N LYS A 6 5.79 -5.25 20.83
CA LYS A 6 5.11 -4.95 22.10
C LYS A 6 3.63 -4.58 21.88
N GLY A 7 3.12 -4.73 20.67
CA GLY A 7 1.74 -4.41 20.34
C GLY A 7 1.48 -2.91 20.17
N ILE A 8 2.51 -2.07 20.06
CA ILE A 8 2.33 -0.62 19.98
C ILE A 8 2.11 -0.19 18.54
N TRP A 9 1.07 0.63 18.37
CA TRP A 9 0.64 1.19 17.09
C TRP A 9 1.03 2.65 17.02
N ARG A 10 1.71 3.05 15.95
CA ARG A 10 2.03 4.46 15.68
C ARG A 10 1.40 4.86 14.35
N CYS A 11 0.53 5.85 14.37
CA CYS A 11 -0.11 6.40 13.19
C CYS A 11 0.51 7.75 12.83
N TYR A 12 0.65 7.98 11.53
CA TYR A 12 1.28 9.18 10.98
C TYR A 12 0.34 9.72 9.91
N GLU A 13 -0.02 10.99 10.03
CA GLU A 13 -0.82 11.69 9.05
C GLU A 13 0.02 12.82 8.46
N ILE A 14 0.31 12.71 7.16
CA ILE A 14 1.12 13.69 6.44
C ILE A 14 0.22 14.88 6.10
N LYS A 15 0.68 16.09 6.40
CA LYS A 15 -0.01 17.34 6.07
C LYS A 15 0.92 18.28 5.30
N VAL A 16 0.50 18.72 4.11
CA VAL A 16 1.33 19.55 3.22
C VAL A 16 0.84 20.99 3.10
N SER A 17 -0.39 21.30 3.54
CA SER A 17 -0.95 22.65 3.49
C SER A 17 -1.92 22.92 4.64
N LEU A 18 -2.29 24.20 4.84
CA LEU A 18 -3.32 24.60 5.81
C LEU A 18 -4.68 23.99 5.48
N ALA A 19 -5.05 23.95 4.19
CA ALA A 19 -6.31 23.38 3.73
C ALA A 19 -6.38 21.88 4.03
N ASP A 20 -5.27 21.16 3.83
CA ASP A 20 -5.15 19.75 4.16
C ASP A 20 -5.23 19.51 5.68
N PHE A 21 -4.53 20.32 6.48
CA PHE A 21 -4.56 20.25 7.94
C PHE A 21 -5.97 20.48 8.52
N ARG A 22 -6.68 21.49 8.00
CA ARG A 22 -8.04 21.86 8.43
C ARG A 22 -9.15 21.18 7.61
N SER A 23 -8.82 20.15 6.83
CA SER A 23 -9.81 19.42 6.05
C SER A 23 -10.86 18.75 6.95
N LYS A 24 -12.09 18.61 6.45
CA LYS A 24 -13.20 17.94 7.15
C LYS A 24 -13.09 16.41 7.15
N ALA A 25 -12.06 15.85 6.52
CA ALA A 25 -11.84 14.42 6.47
C ALA A 25 -11.62 13.86 7.88
N LYS A 26 -12.10 12.64 8.13
CA LYS A 26 -11.86 11.96 9.40
C LYS A 26 -10.36 11.69 9.56
N LYS A 27 -9.77 12.27 10.61
CA LYS A 27 -8.35 12.07 10.95
C LYS A 27 -8.10 10.63 11.35
N THR A 28 -6.98 10.08 10.90
CA THR A 28 -6.60 8.67 11.08
C THR A 28 -5.84 8.40 12.39
N PHE A 29 -6.34 8.97 13.49
CA PHE A 29 -5.71 8.86 14.81
C PHE A 29 -6.25 7.69 15.63
N CYS A 30 -6.12 6.47 15.08
CA CYS A 30 -6.53 5.22 15.72
C CYS A 30 -5.42 4.50 16.49
N GLY A 31 -4.18 5.03 16.49
CA GLY A 31 -3.01 4.38 17.09
C GLY A 31 -2.81 4.71 18.58
N HIS A 32 -1.91 3.96 19.22
CA HIS A 32 -1.44 4.26 20.57
C HIS A 32 -0.68 5.58 20.63
N PHE A 33 0.09 5.90 19.59
CA PHE A 33 0.73 7.19 19.41
C PHE A 33 0.38 7.73 18.04
N ASN A 34 -0.03 8.99 17.98
CA ASN A 34 -0.50 9.62 16.77
C ASN A 34 0.36 10.84 16.47
N TYR A 35 0.75 10.98 15.21
CA TYR A 35 1.66 12.03 14.77
C TYR A 35 1.13 12.74 13.53
N PHE A 36 1.28 14.06 13.51
CA PHE A 36 1.33 14.78 12.24
C PHE A 36 2.75 14.79 11.70
N VAL A 37 2.88 14.73 10.38
CA VAL A 37 4.15 14.91 9.68
C VAL A 37 3.97 16.07 8.72
N MET A 38 4.71 17.17 8.90
CA MET A 38 4.51 18.39 8.10
C MET A 38 5.78 19.23 7.95
N PRO A 39 5.84 20.12 6.94
CA PRO A 39 6.90 21.12 6.84
C PRO A 39 6.90 22.09 8.04
N LYS A 40 8.06 22.71 8.31
CA LYS A 40 8.24 23.63 9.44
C LYS A 40 7.31 24.84 9.34
N GLU A 41 7.16 25.37 8.14
CA GLU A 41 6.37 26.56 7.84
C GLU A 41 4.88 26.32 8.12
N LEU A 42 4.40 25.08 7.91
CA LEU A 42 3.04 24.71 8.26
C LEU A 42 2.89 24.53 9.77
N PHE A 43 3.84 23.85 10.42
CA PHE A 43 3.82 23.63 11.86
C PHE A 43 3.75 24.95 12.64
N GLU A 44 4.56 25.95 12.30
CA GLU A 44 4.53 27.23 13.00
C GLU A 44 3.17 27.93 12.93
N LYS A 45 2.39 27.71 11.87
CA LYS A 45 1.07 28.31 11.68
C LYS A 45 -0.04 27.58 12.45
N VAL A 46 0.12 26.28 12.72
CA VAL A 46 -0.95 25.44 13.27
C VAL A 46 -0.59 24.80 14.61
N LYS A 47 0.60 25.04 15.16
CA LYS A 47 1.10 24.41 16.40
C LYS A 47 0.11 24.48 17.55
N ASP A 48 -0.63 25.59 17.65
CA ASP A 48 -1.62 25.84 18.71
C ASP A 48 -2.95 25.09 18.49
N GLU A 49 -3.22 24.65 17.25
CA GLU A 49 -4.39 23.82 16.91
C GLU A 49 -4.13 22.32 17.12
N ILE A 50 -2.89 21.91 17.38
CA ILE A 50 -2.53 20.48 17.46
C ILE A 50 -2.88 19.94 18.86
N PRO A 51 -3.73 18.90 18.98
CA PRO A 51 -4.11 18.34 20.26
C PRO A 51 -2.92 17.92 21.11
N SER A 52 -3.00 18.10 22.43
CA SER A 52 -1.88 17.88 23.37
C SER A 52 -1.34 16.44 23.39
N HIS A 53 -2.16 15.46 23.01
CA HIS A 53 -1.78 14.05 22.94
C HIS A 53 -1.15 13.64 21.60
N VAL A 54 -1.23 14.49 20.57
CA VAL A 54 -0.69 14.23 19.22
C VAL A 54 0.71 14.82 19.11
N GLY A 55 1.64 13.98 18.66
CA GLY A 55 3.02 14.37 18.38
C GLY A 55 3.19 14.98 16.99
N VAL A 56 4.38 15.53 16.73
CA VAL A 56 4.67 16.18 15.45
C VAL A 56 6.08 15.84 15.00
N TYR A 57 6.19 15.44 13.75
CA TYR A 57 7.45 15.37 13.02
C TYR A 57 7.53 16.53 12.02
N VAL A 58 8.65 17.25 12.06
CA VAL A 58 9.02 18.29 11.10
C VAL A 58 10.32 17.89 10.45
N ASN A 59 10.33 17.78 9.11
CA ASN A 59 11.50 17.41 8.32
C ASN A 59 12.23 16.16 8.87
N GLY A 60 11.48 15.14 9.29
CA GLY A 60 12.01 13.89 9.84
C GLY A 60 12.39 13.92 11.33
N MET A 61 12.37 15.09 11.99
CA MET A 61 12.68 15.23 13.41
C MET A 61 11.41 15.34 14.26
N CYS A 62 11.38 14.64 15.39
CA CYS A 62 10.26 14.72 16.34
C CYS A 62 10.39 16.00 17.18
N VAL A 63 9.57 17.01 16.87
CA VAL A 63 9.55 18.30 17.57
C VAL A 63 8.57 18.33 18.75
N LYS A 64 7.57 17.44 18.72
CA LYS A 64 6.59 17.27 19.81
C LYS A 64 6.32 15.79 20.04
N LYS A 65 6.54 15.33 21.28
CA LYS A 65 6.28 13.94 21.65
C LYS A 65 4.78 13.68 21.78
N ALA A 66 4.31 12.57 21.21
CA ALA A 66 2.94 12.11 21.40
C ALA A 66 2.75 11.47 22.78
N LYS A 67 1.52 11.50 23.31
CA LYS A 67 1.14 10.82 24.54
C LYS A 67 0.42 9.52 24.21
N LYS A 68 0.71 8.44 24.94
CA LYS A 68 0.08 7.15 24.72
C LYS A 68 -1.43 7.23 24.95
N GLN A 69 -2.22 6.80 23.96
CA GLN A 69 -3.68 6.72 23.99
C GLN A 69 -4.13 5.25 23.99
N LYS A 70 -5.38 5.02 24.40
CA LYS A 70 -6.06 3.75 24.14
C LYS A 70 -6.42 3.66 22.66
N LEU A 71 -6.44 2.45 22.11
CA LEU A 71 -6.90 2.24 20.74
C LEU A 71 -8.39 2.59 20.64
N LEU A 72 -8.74 3.32 19.58
CA LEU A 72 -10.14 3.67 19.28
C LEU A 72 -10.89 2.52 18.57
N VAL A 73 -10.13 1.57 18.03
CA VAL A 73 -10.63 0.42 17.28
C VAL A 73 -9.94 -0.83 17.81
N GLU A 74 -10.56 -1.98 17.57
CA GLU A 74 -9.95 -3.26 17.93
C GLU A 74 -8.61 -3.48 17.20
N GLU A 75 -7.65 -4.07 17.91
CA GLU A 75 -6.33 -4.36 17.37
C GLU A 75 -6.40 -5.23 16.10
N LYS A 76 -7.36 -6.17 16.05
CA LYS A 76 -7.58 -7.04 14.89
C LYS A 76 -7.87 -6.24 13.62
N VAL A 77 -8.70 -5.20 13.71
CA VAL A 77 -9.03 -4.33 12.57
C VAL A 77 -7.78 -3.64 12.02
N LEU A 78 -6.88 -3.19 12.90
CA LEU A 78 -5.62 -2.56 12.50
C LEU A 78 -4.66 -3.57 11.86
N LYS A 79 -4.54 -4.78 12.43
CA LYS A 79 -3.73 -5.87 11.87
C LYS A 79 -4.20 -6.23 10.48
N ASP A 80 -5.49 -6.49 10.32
CA ASP A 80 -6.05 -6.85 9.02
C ASP A 80 -5.86 -5.73 7.99
N SER A 81 -6.01 -4.46 8.39
CA SER A 81 -5.80 -3.32 7.50
C SER A 81 -4.34 -3.17 7.08
N LEU A 82 -3.41 -3.39 8.01
CA LEU A 82 -1.97 -3.38 7.74
C LEU A 82 -1.57 -4.53 6.81
N ILE A 83 -1.99 -5.77 7.12
CA ILE A 83 -1.70 -6.96 6.31
C ILE A 83 -2.21 -6.76 4.89
N ARG A 84 -3.48 -6.36 4.70
CA ARG A 84 -4.02 -6.11 3.36
C ARG A 84 -3.22 -5.05 2.60
N SER A 85 -2.76 -4.00 3.28
CA SER A 85 -1.98 -2.94 2.64
C SER A 85 -0.58 -3.41 2.23
N LEU A 86 0.10 -4.14 3.11
CA LEU A 86 1.42 -4.70 2.84
C LEU A 86 1.38 -5.78 1.76
N SER A 87 0.38 -6.67 1.77
CA SER A 87 0.20 -7.69 0.73
C SER A 87 0.00 -7.04 -0.65
N ARG A 88 -0.85 -6.01 -0.76
CA ARG A 88 -1.02 -5.28 -2.03
C ARG A 88 0.28 -4.66 -2.53
N GLU A 89 1.10 -4.10 -1.64
CA GLU A 89 2.36 -3.50 -2.04
C GLU A 89 3.40 -4.56 -2.44
N SER A 90 3.44 -5.68 -1.71
CA SER A 90 4.22 -6.86 -2.05
C SER A 90 3.85 -7.40 -3.44
N ASP A 91 2.56 -7.52 -3.75
CA ASP A 91 2.08 -7.95 -5.05
C ASP A 91 2.52 -7.01 -6.17
N LYS A 92 2.46 -5.70 -5.94
CA LYS A 92 3.00 -4.72 -6.89
C LYS A 92 4.49 -4.90 -7.08
N LEU A 93 5.27 -5.13 -6.01
CA LEU A 93 6.71 -5.35 -6.12
C LEU A 93 7.02 -6.62 -6.92
N PHE A 94 6.35 -7.73 -6.63
CA PHE A 94 6.47 -8.98 -7.39
C PHE A 94 6.08 -8.80 -8.86
N GLN A 95 5.03 -8.03 -9.14
CA GLN A 95 4.66 -7.69 -10.52
C GLN A 95 5.69 -6.76 -11.17
N SER A 96 6.21 -5.76 -10.43
CA SER A 96 7.18 -4.76 -10.88
C SER A 96 8.55 -5.34 -11.24
N ALA A 97 8.87 -6.55 -10.75
CA ALA A 97 10.05 -7.29 -11.14
C ALA A 97 10.10 -7.62 -12.65
N SER A 98 9.02 -7.39 -13.40
CA SER A 98 8.99 -6.73 -14.73
C SER A 98 7.64 -7.00 -15.39
N PRO A 99 6.63 -6.13 -15.22
CA PRO A 99 5.29 -6.38 -15.72
C PRO A 99 5.28 -6.53 -17.24
N ALA A 100 6.17 -5.81 -17.93
CA ALA A 100 6.36 -5.90 -19.37
C ALA A 100 6.89 -7.27 -19.80
N ILE A 101 7.85 -7.86 -19.08
CA ILE A 101 8.39 -9.19 -19.40
C ILE A 101 7.35 -10.25 -19.03
N VAL A 102 6.69 -10.16 -17.87
CA VAL A 102 5.62 -11.10 -17.49
C VAL A 102 4.45 -11.06 -18.47
N SER A 103 4.03 -9.87 -18.89
CA SER A 103 2.99 -9.68 -19.91
C SER A 103 3.44 -10.20 -21.29
N SER A 104 4.68 -9.91 -21.69
CA SER A 104 5.27 -10.40 -22.94
C SER A 104 5.35 -11.94 -22.94
N LEU A 105 5.83 -12.55 -21.87
CA LEU A 105 5.91 -14.00 -21.70
C LEU A 105 4.52 -14.64 -21.72
N ARG A 106 3.51 -14.03 -21.08
CA ARG A 106 2.12 -14.50 -21.15
C ARG A 106 1.56 -14.43 -22.57
N LYS A 107 1.85 -13.36 -23.32
CA LYS A 107 1.42 -13.20 -24.72
C LYS A 107 2.10 -14.22 -25.64
N GLN A 108 3.40 -14.44 -25.45
CA GLN A 108 4.16 -15.48 -26.15
C GLN A 108 3.57 -16.87 -25.87
N LEU A 109 3.37 -17.23 -24.59
CA LEU A 109 2.72 -18.49 -24.19
C LEU A 109 1.36 -18.71 -24.85
N SER A 110 0.52 -17.68 -24.92
CA SER A 110 -0.77 -17.77 -25.59
C SER A 110 -0.65 -18.00 -27.10
N THR A 111 0.35 -17.39 -27.74
CA THR A 111 0.57 -17.50 -29.18
C THR A 111 1.10 -18.90 -29.52
N THR A 112 2.14 -19.35 -28.81
CA THR A 112 2.72 -20.69 -28.97
C THR A 112 1.70 -21.80 -28.74
N ARG A 113 0.77 -21.64 -27.77
CA ARG A 113 -0.31 -22.62 -27.55
C ARG A 113 -1.28 -22.72 -28.74
N LYS A 114 -1.66 -21.58 -29.33
CA LYS A 114 -2.53 -21.57 -30.51
C LYS A 114 -1.86 -22.24 -31.71
N GLU A 115 -0.60 -21.89 -31.97
CA GLU A 115 0.18 -22.50 -33.04
C GLU A 115 0.32 -24.02 -32.86
N LEU A 116 0.57 -24.47 -31.62
CA LEU A 116 0.63 -25.90 -31.31
C LEU A 116 -0.71 -26.59 -31.60
N ASP A 117 -1.82 -25.98 -31.22
CA ASP A 117 -3.15 -26.55 -31.46
C ASP A 117 -3.48 -26.61 -32.96
N ASP A 118 -3.11 -25.59 -33.72
CA ASP A 118 -3.27 -25.57 -35.17
C ASP A 118 -2.36 -26.59 -35.86
N TYR A 119 -1.11 -26.72 -35.42
CA TYR A 119 -0.20 -27.76 -35.90
C TYR A 119 -0.75 -29.17 -35.59
N ARG A 120 -1.31 -29.38 -34.40
CA ARG A 120 -1.97 -30.64 -34.02
C ARG A 120 -3.22 -30.93 -34.85
N LYS A 121 -3.98 -29.91 -35.26
CA LYS A 121 -5.13 -30.09 -36.16
C LYS A 121 -4.66 -30.48 -37.56
N ARG A 122 -3.73 -29.73 -38.14
CA ARG A 122 -3.16 -30.03 -39.47
C ARG A 122 -2.49 -31.40 -39.52
N TYR A 123 -1.74 -31.76 -38.48
CA TYR A 123 -1.14 -33.09 -38.37
C TYR A 123 -2.20 -34.20 -38.35
N ARG A 124 -3.32 -33.99 -37.64
CA ARG A 124 -4.45 -34.93 -37.62
C ARG A 124 -5.12 -35.05 -39.00
N GLU A 125 -5.30 -33.94 -39.72
CA GLU A 125 -5.87 -33.94 -41.08
C GLU A 125 -4.97 -34.64 -42.10
N LEU A 126 -3.66 -34.32 -42.11
CA LEU A 126 -2.68 -34.99 -42.94
C LEU A 126 -2.60 -36.50 -42.64
N LYS A 127 -2.68 -36.87 -41.37
CA LYS A 127 -2.71 -38.28 -40.98
C LYS A 127 -3.99 -38.96 -41.47
N LYS A 128 -5.15 -38.28 -41.44
CA LYS A 128 -6.41 -38.81 -42.00
C LYS A 128 -6.35 -38.96 -43.53
N GLY A 129 -5.78 -37.98 -44.24
CA GLY A 129 -5.63 -38.03 -45.71
C GLY A 129 -4.58 -39.01 -46.23
N ARG A 130 -3.69 -39.52 -45.37
CA ARG A 130 -2.68 -40.53 -45.73
C ARG A 130 -3.19 -41.98 -45.60
N PHE A 131 -4.38 -42.18 -45.04
CA PHE A 131 -5.05 -43.48 -44.90
C PHE A 131 -6.43 -43.51 -45.59
N ALA A 132 -6.67 -42.58 -46.52
CA ALA A 132 -7.85 -42.53 -47.40
C ALA A 132 -7.42 -42.84 -48.84
#